data_AF-A0A806X6W3-F1
#
_entry.id   AF-A0A806X6W3-F1
#
_cell.length_a   1.000
_cell.length_b   1.000
_cell.length_c   1.000
_cell.angle_alpha   90.00
_cell.angle_beta   90.00
_cell.angle_gamma   90.00
#
_symmetry.space_group_name_H-M   'P 1'
#
loop_
_entity.id
_entity.type
_entity.pdbx_description
1 polymer ?
#
loop_
_entity_poly.entity_id
_entity_poly.type
_entity_poly.pdbx_seq_one_letter_code
_entity_poly.pdbx_strand_id
1 'polypeptide(L)'
;MEHLFLFHSTLGVVQMRKALQKANVPFRIADIPRRLRGGCGLALWLQGADADARRWVIPGLTQAIYRCDGDAFILLAEYPAAEQAPAAGAGHQQ
;
A
#
# COMPACT_ATOMS: atom_id res chain seq x y z
N MET A 1 13.65 -11.26 4.52
CA MET A 1 13.19 -10.95 3.14
C MET A 1 12.56 -9.58 3.20
N GLU A 2 12.67 -8.79 2.13
CA GLU A 2 12.11 -7.44 2.08
C GLU A 2 10.83 -7.42 1.25
N HIS A 3 9.84 -6.65 1.71
CA HIS A 3 8.56 -6.44 1.05
C HIS A 3 8.34 -4.96 0.81
N LEU A 4 7.77 -4.67 -0.36
CA LEU A 4 7.41 -3.33 -0.78
C LEU A 4 5.90 -3.22 -0.90
N PHE A 5 5.33 -2.22 -0.24
CA PHE A 5 3.91 -1.88 -0.29
C PHE A 5 3.72 -0.63 -1.15
N LEU A 6 2.81 -0.74 -2.11
CA LEU A 6 2.26 0.38 -2.86
C LEU A 6 0.87 0.73 -2.34
N PHE A 7 0.48 1.99 -2.48
CA PHE A 7 -0.79 2.50 -1.99
C PHE A 7 -1.49 3.35 -3.05
N HIS A 8 -2.82 3.27 -3.04
CA HIS A 8 -3.69 4.09 -3.89
C HIS A 8 -3.65 5.58 -3.51
N SER A 9 -3.29 5.90 -2.27
CA SER A 9 -3.18 7.28 -1.77
C SER A 9 -2.19 7.40 -0.61
N THR A 10 -1.73 8.62 -0.34
CA THR A 10 -0.86 8.94 0.80
C THR A 10 -1.48 8.55 2.15
N LEU A 11 -2.82 8.49 2.23
CA LEU A 11 -3.53 8.03 3.41
C LEU A 11 -3.13 6.61 3.82
N GLY A 12 -2.96 5.71 2.84
CA GLY A 12 -2.50 4.34 3.10
C GLY A 12 -1.10 4.29 3.74
N VAL A 13 -0.17 5.09 3.21
CA VAL A 13 1.20 5.21 3.75
C VAL A 13 1.15 5.71 5.20
N VAL A 14 0.38 6.76 5.47
CA VAL A 14 0.28 7.36 6.82
C VAL A 14 -0.34 6.39 7.81
N GLN A 15 -1.41 5.68 7.44
CA GLN A 15 -2.06 4.72 8.33
C GLN A 15 -1.16 3.52 8.63
N MET A 16 -0.53 2.93 7.62
CA MET A 16 0.37 1.80 7.82
C MET A 16 1.60 2.19 8.65
N ARG A 17 2.18 3.38 8.40
CA ARG A 17 3.25 3.93 9.23
C ARG A 17 2.85 3.98 10.70
N LYS A 18 1.68 4.55 11.02
CA LYS A 18 1.19 4.64 12.41
C LYS A 18 1.01 3.26 13.04
N ALA A 19 0.46 2.31 12.29
CA ALA A 19 0.26 0.94 12.76
C ALA A 19 1.60 0.24 13.07
N LEU A 20 2.59 0.37 12.18
CA LEU A 20 3.93 -0.21 12.35
C LEU A 20 4.68 0.43 13.52
N GLN A 21 4.59 1.76 13.67
CA GLN A 21 5.15 2.47 14.83
C GLN A 21 4.53 1.97 16.14
N LYS A 22 3.20 1.83 16.21
CA LYS A 22 2.50 1.31 17.39
C LYS A 22 2.92 -0.12 17.74
N ALA A 23 3.21 -0.94 16.73
CA ALA A 23 3.66 -2.32 16.90
C ALA A 23 5.18 -2.46 17.09
N ASN A 24 5.92 -1.34 17.12
CA ASN A 24 7.38 -1.31 17.21
C ASN A 24 8.07 -2.13 16.10
N VAL A 25 7.49 -2.12 14.90
CA VAL A 25 8.01 -2.83 13.74
C VAL A 25 8.86 -1.89 12.90
N PRO A 26 10.11 -2.24 12.57
CA PRO A 26 10.98 -1.40 11.75
C PRO A 26 10.48 -1.35 10.30
N PHE A 27 10.52 -0.16 9.70
CA PHE A 27 10.11 0.06 8.32
C PHE A 27 10.90 1.21 7.69
N ARG A 28 10.83 1.32 6.36
CA ARG A 28 11.37 2.45 5.59
C ARG A 28 10.31 3.01 4.65
N ILE A 29 10.28 4.32 4.49
CA ILE A 29 9.47 5.00 3.47
C ILE A 29 10.43 5.61 2.45
N ALA A 30 10.16 5.41 1.17
CA ALA A 30 10.92 5.97 0.07
C ALA A 30 10.04 6.15 -1.17
N ASP A 31 10.54 6.85 -2.18
CA ASP A 31 9.87 6.93 -3.47
C ASP A 31 9.70 5.54 -4.11
N ILE A 32 8.66 5.41 -4.94
CA ILE A 32 8.40 4.18 -5.69
C ILE A 32 9.56 3.90 -6.66
N PRO A 33 10.11 2.67 -6.69
CA PRO A 33 11.10 2.28 -7.67
C PRO A 33 10.62 2.57 -9.10
N ARG A 34 11.49 3.08 -9.97
CA ARG A 34 11.14 3.47 -11.36
C ARG A 34 10.48 2.37 -12.20
N ARG A 35 10.69 1.10 -11.84
CA ARG A 35 10.07 -0.07 -12.50
C ARG A 35 8.61 -0.30 -12.09
N LEU A 36 8.17 0.30 -10.99
CA LEU A 36 6.83 0.15 -10.42
C LEU A 36 6.03 1.45 -10.56
N ARG A 37 4.71 1.36 -10.36
CA ARG A 37 3.78 2.50 -10.36
C ARG A 37 2.78 2.33 -9.24
N GLY A 38 2.52 3.41 -8.51
CA GLY A 38 1.49 3.44 -7.48
C GLY A 38 0.84 4.81 -7.37
N GLY A 39 -0.33 4.87 -6.73
CA GLY A 39 -1.20 6.04 -6.76
C GLY A 39 -0.63 7.32 -6.10
N CYS A 40 0.33 7.19 -5.16
CA CYS A 40 0.82 8.32 -4.37
C CYS A 40 2.33 8.60 -4.44
N GLY A 41 3.07 7.94 -5.34
CA GLY A 41 4.52 8.17 -5.50
C GLY A 41 5.41 7.63 -4.38
N LEU A 42 4.84 7.20 -3.25
CA LEU A 42 5.55 6.64 -2.10
C LEU A 42 5.33 5.12 -1.96
N ALA A 43 6.35 4.45 -1.45
CA ALA A 43 6.33 3.05 -1.07
C ALA A 43 6.78 2.87 0.39
N LEU A 44 6.26 1.83 1.04
CA LEU A 44 6.69 1.41 2.36
C LEU A 44 7.39 0.06 2.27
N TRP A 45 8.55 -0.04 2.90
CA TRP A 45 9.39 -1.23 2.89
C TRP A 45 9.42 -1.87 4.28
N LEU A 46 9.26 -3.19 4.31
CA LEU A 46 9.16 -4.00 5.53
C LEU A 46 10.06 -5.24 5.41
N GLN A 47 10.71 -5.63 6.50
CA GLN A 47 11.38 -6.92 6.58
C GLN A 47 10.45 -7.96 7.23
N GLY A 48 10.40 -9.18 6.71
CA GLY A 48 9.62 -10.26 7.30
C GLY A 48 9.39 -11.43 6.36
N ALA A 49 8.50 -12.35 6.75
CA ALA A 49 7.97 -13.39 5.86
C ALA A 49 6.72 -12.88 5.09
N ASP A 50 6.38 -13.53 3.98
CA ASP A 50 5.21 -13.15 3.15
C ASP A 50 3.89 -13.13 3.98
N ALA A 51 3.74 -14.07 4.92
CA ALA A 51 2.60 -14.13 5.82
C ALA A 51 2.57 -12.95 6.81
N ASP A 52 3.73 -12.46 7.24
CA ASP A 52 3.82 -11.29 8.10
C ASP A 52 3.48 -10.03 7.31
N ALA A 53 3.96 -9.89 6.07
CA ALA A 53 3.66 -8.74 5.23
C ALA A 53 2.14 -8.60 4.98
N ARG A 54 1.44 -9.71 4.69
CA ARG A 54 0.00 -9.70 4.42
C ARG A 54 -0.86 -9.18 5.58
N ARG A 55 -0.41 -9.25 6.84
CA ARG A 55 -1.18 -8.73 7.98
C ARG A 55 -1.29 -7.21 8.02
N TRP A 56 -0.43 -6.52 7.26
CA TRP A 56 -0.36 -5.05 7.24
C TRP A 56 -1.15 -4.43 6.08
N VAL A 57 -1.85 -5.25 5.29
CA VAL A 57 -2.73 -4.77 4.22
C VAL A 57 -3.86 -3.94 4.81
N ILE A 58 -4.10 -2.78 4.21
CA ILE A 58 -5.22 -1.91 4.55
C ILE A 58 -6.19 -1.95 3.37
N PRO A 59 -7.35 -2.63 3.49
CA PRO A 59 -8.32 -2.76 2.40
C PRO A 59 -8.71 -1.40 1.82
N GLY A 60 -8.73 -1.33 0.48
CA GLY A 60 -9.06 -0.11 -0.26
C GLY A 60 -7.99 1.00 -0.26
N LEU A 61 -6.90 0.85 0.51
CA LEU A 61 -5.80 1.81 0.56
C LEU A 61 -4.47 1.21 0.07
N THR A 62 -4.18 -0.04 0.43
CA THR A 62 -3.06 -0.79 -0.16
C THR A 62 -3.39 -1.15 -1.59
N GLN A 63 -2.46 -0.88 -2.51
CA GLN A 63 -2.57 -1.21 -3.92
C GLN A 63 -1.94 -2.56 -4.22
N ALA A 64 -0.70 -2.77 -3.79
CA ALA A 64 0.02 -4.00 -4.11
C ALA A 64 1.11 -4.29 -3.08
N ILE A 65 1.48 -5.57 -2.97
CA ILE A 65 2.63 -6.05 -2.19
C ILE A 65 3.57 -6.77 -3.14
N TYR A 66 4.85 -6.39 -3.10
CA TYR A 66 5.92 -7.08 -3.81
C TYR A 66 6.87 -7.69 -2.79
N ARG A 67 7.39 -8.88 -3.08
CA ARG A 67 8.61 -9.39 -2.45
C ARG A 67 9.81 -8.92 -3.26
N CYS A 68 10.82 -8.40 -2.58
CA CYS A 68 12.08 -7.99 -3.19
C CYS A 68 13.05 -9.18 -3.15
N ASP A 69 13.54 -9.56 -4.32
CA ASP A 69 14.52 -10.64 -4.49
C ASP A 69 15.70 -10.09 -5.32
N GLY A 70 16.72 -9.60 -4.61
CA GLY A 70 17.78 -8.78 -5.21
C GLY A 70 17.19 -7.53 -5.88
N ASP A 71 17.35 -7.45 -7.20
CA ASP A 71 16.80 -6.38 -8.04
C ASP A 71 15.35 -6.64 -8.51
N ALA A 72 14.84 -7.86 -8.35
CA ALA A 72 13.51 -8.23 -8.81
C ALA A 72 12.42 -7.83 -7.82
N PHE A 73 11.26 -7.44 -8.35
CA PHE A 73 10.04 -7.20 -7.59
C PHE A 73 9.01 -8.26 -8.00
N ILE A 74 8.79 -9.24 -7.12
CA ILE A 74 7.85 -10.34 -7.35
C ILE A 74 6.50 -9.95 -6.77
N LEU A 75 5.48 -9.74 -7.61
CA LEU A 75 4.13 -9.41 -7.17
C LEU A 75 3.56 -10.55 -6.33
N LEU A 76 3.16 -10.26 -5.09
CA LEU A 76 2.52 -11.21 -4.19
C LEU A 76 0.99 -11.08 -4.19
N ALA A 77 0.49 -9.86 -4.31
CA ALA A 77 -0.94 -9.53 -4.34
C ALA A 77 -1.16 -8.10 -4.83
N GLU A 78 -2.28 -7.89 -5.52
CA GLU A 78 -2.81 -6.59 -5.91
C GLU A 78 -4.24 -6.46 -5.39
N TYR A 79 -4.64 -5.25 -5.00
CA TYR A 79 -5.92 -4.96 -4.37
C TYR A 79 -6.58 -3.75 -5.03
N PRO A 80 -7.91 -3.77 -5.20
CA PRO A 80 -8.64 -2.63 -5.74
C PRO A 80 -8.60 -1.45 -4.76
N ALA A 81 -8.74 -0.24 -5.30
CA ALA A 81 -9.01 0.94 -4.47
C ALA A 81 -10.37 0.79 -3.80
N ALA A 82 -10.58 1.48 -2.68
CA ALA A 82 -11.93 1.59 -2.11
C ALA A 82 -12.86 2.17 -3.18
N GLU A 83 -13.95 1.46 -3.49
CA GLU A 83 -15.00 1.98 -4.36
C GLU A 83 -15.43 3.32 -3.76
N GLN A 84 -15.21 4.40 -4.51
CA GLN A 84 -15.82 5.67 -4.17
C GLN A 84 -17.32 5.44 -4.35
N ALA A 85 -18.07 5.33 -3.25
CA ALA A 85 -19.52 5.32 -3.33
C ALA A 85 -19.93 6.46 -4.27
N PRO A 86 -20.76 6.20 -5.31
CA PRO A 86 -21.13 7.25 -6.23
C PRO A 86 -21.63 8.42 -5.40
N ALA A 87 -21.05 9.61 -5.63
CA ALA A 87 -21.54 10.84 -5.02
C ALA A 87 -23.06 10.81 -5.20
N ALA A 88 -23.78 10.72 -4.09
CA ALA A 88 -25.23 10.65 -4.09
C ALA A 88 -25.72 11.70 -5.08
N GLY A 89 -26.45 11.22 -6.10
CA GLY A 89 -26.64 11.92 -7.35
C GLY A 89 -27.00 13.38 -7.13
N ALA A 90 -26.45 14.24 -7.98
CA ALA A 90 -27.07 15.50 -8.31
C ALA A 90 -28.47 15.21 -8.89
N GLY A 91 -29.43 14.96 -8.00
CA GLY A 91 -30.84 14.78 -8.28
C GLY A 91 -31.55 16.13 -8.23
N HIS A 92 -31.56 16.78 -9.39
CA HIS A 92 -32.65 17.54 -10.03
C HIS A 92 -33.82 18.17 -9.23
N GLN A 93 -34.24 19.34 -9.76
CA GLN A 93 -35.56 20.01 -9.70
C GLN A 93 -35.86 20.79 -8.41
N GLN A 94 -36.32 22.05 -8.41
CA GLN A 94 -36.95 22.92 -9.40
C GLN A 94 -36.67 24.39 -9.05
#